data_AF-A0A6I4Z2Y1-F1
#
_entry.id   AF-A0A6I4Z2Y1-F1
#
_cell.length_a   1.000
_cell.length_b   1.000
_cell.length_c   1.000
_cell.angle_alpha   90.00
_cell.angle_beta   90.00
_cell.angle_gamma   90.00
#
_symmetry.space_group_name_H-M   'P 1'
#
loop_
_entity.id
_entity.type
_entity.pdbx_description
1 polymer ?
#
loop_
_entity_poly.entity_id
_entity_poly.type
_entity_poly.pdbx_seq_one_letter_code
_entity_poly.pdbx_strand_id
1 'polypeptide(L)'
;MPDLMTIARTEHDGGDLLGALSELFEPADVRPEGYPDAVIWQGGNFDGSVNPVAHSLTDAYALLGTLAAVDILGLPFYAVPMWAQYRHDTKLEALSWFGNMPCTSIKWSTAGDAYVNDGEGGRVVVMGKSGNAPLRTQAGVYCNVRPYGPITVVRCMPCLPYSQNRSVFEVDAETGNIHSEMNTPGIQMAYAGRRFLQMVHETGAIGRVAFKPTQAMEDGINSGLLSWLLDGTKFNVGRKYAVDGYVEHRERVDRIVNLLPDDFKDGMEDWGGQIEQHISDTNYGLLLWDLIEQQDTIVLATDLDGDRLTDLLADVSEPLRAFGQRVVDAVGSNAKMRDLWGEMGYTTGNGRDMTSVMYRMHGPPIHEQTLGSADAMLLRLLDGDESMGGTKRPYDPRIHFVLIRDAYRDANPDNATLHAWLDDTLAKFDEVYSGERPGFLDGYAQLKQTITPWGG
;
A
#
# COMPACT_ATOMS: atom_id res chain seq x y z
N MET A 1 24.98 -11.59 -11.77
CA MET A 1 24.77 -10.44 -10.88
C MET A 1 24.36 -9.28 -11.77
N PRO A 2 23.17 -8.70 -11.60
CA PRO A 2 22.82 -7.47 -12.31
C PRO A 2 23.85 -6.39 -11.99
N ASP A 3 24.32 -5.67 -13.02
CA ASP A 3 25.13 -4.48 -12.81
C ASP A 3 24.21 -3.32 -12.42
N LEU A 4 23.92 -3.23 -11.12
CA LEU A 4 23.00 -2.23 -10.55
C LEU A 4 23.47 -0.79 -10.82
N MET A 5 24.77 -0.54 -10.93
CA MET A 5 25.30 0.80 -11.22
C MET A 5 25.07 1.17 -12.70
N THR A 6 25.26 0.22 -13.62
CA THR A 6 24.93 0.44 -15.03
C THR A 6 23.42 0.67 -15.20
N ILE A 7 22.57 -0.11 -14.53
CA ILE A 7 21.11 0.09 -14.56
C ILE A 7 20.73 1.46 -13.97
N ALA A 8 21.33 1.86 -12.85
CA ALA A 8 21.10 3.17 -12.23
C ALA A 8 21.42 4.32 -13.19
N ARG A 9 22.53 4.23 -13.93
CA ARG A 9 22.92 5.22 -14.94
C ARG A 9 21.98 5.22 -16.13
N THR A 10 21.63 4.05 -16.66
CA THR A 10 20.67 3.92 -17.77
C THR A 10 19.33 4.56 -17.41
N GLU A 11 18.82 4.31 -16.21
CA GLU A 11 17.58 4.93 -15.73
C GLU A 11 17.70 6.45 -15.60
N HIS A 12 18.77 6.94 -14.93
CA HIS A 12 18.98 8.37 -14.74
C HIS A 12 19.16 9.15 -16.04
N ASP A 13 19.88 8.57 -17.01
CA ASP A 13 20.17 9.17 -18.30
C ASP A 13 19.00 9.03 -19.30
N GLY A 14 17.92 8.32 -18.92
CA GLY A 14 16.78 8.05 -19.79
C GLY A 14 17.08 7.09 -20.95
N GLY A 15 18.10 6.24 -20.79
CA GLY A 15 18.56 5.26 -21.77
C GLY A 15 17.57 4.11 -22.04
N ASP A 16 18.03 3.10 -22.77
CA ASP A 16 17.22 1.91 -23.10
C ASP A 16 17.16 0.92 -21.93
N LEU A 17 16.31 1.25 -20.96
CA LEU A 17 16.10 0.39 -19.80
C LEU A 17 15.37 -0.92 -20.16
N LEU A 18 14.51 -0.91 -21.19
CA LEU A 18 13.81 -2.12 -21.63
C LEU A 18 14.78 -3.15 -22.20
N GLY A 19 15.70 -2.73 -23.07
CA GLY A 19 16.78 -3.59 -23.56
C GLY A 19 17.62 -4.14 -22.42
N ALA A 20 18.10 -3.26 -21.52
CA ALA A 20 18.92 -3.65 -20.39
C ALA A 20 18.25 -4.67 -19.45
N LEU A 21 16.95 -4.51 -19.17
CA LEU A 21 16.20 -5.44 -18.32
C LEU A 21 15.80 -6.73 -19.05
N SER A 22 15.59 -6.68 -20.37
CA SER A 22 15.31 -7.87 -21.19
C SER A 22 16.50 -8.83 -21.27
N GLU A 23 17.73 -8.34 -21.04
CA GLU A 23 18.92 -9.17 -20.96
C GLU A 23 19.06 -9.91 -19.61
N LEU A 24 18.33 -9.48 -18.57
CA LEU A 24 18.42 -10.05 -17.23
C LEU A 24 17.47 -11.22 -16.98
N PHE A 25 16.34 -11.25 -17.69
CA PHE A 25 15.23 -12.15 -17.37
C PHE A 25 14.70 -12.86 -18.61
N GLU A 26 14.10 -14.02 -18.38
CA GLU A 26 13.47 -14.80 -19.46
C GLU A 26 12.03 -14.33 -19.68
N PRO A 27 11.53 -14.31 -20.93
CA PRO A 27 10.11 -14.09 -21.17
C PRO A 27 9.26 -15.14 -20.42
N ALA A 28 8.22 -14.70 -19.75
CA ALA A 28 7.27 -15.59 -19.08
C ALA A 28 6.11 -15.95 -20.02
N ASP A 29 5.45 -17.09 -19.77
CA ASP A 29 4.20 -17.46 -20.46
C ASP A 29 2.95 -16.86 -19.78
N VAL A 30 3.03 -16.52 -18.49
CA VAL A 30 1.90 -15.96 -17.75
C VAL A 30 1.46 -14.63 -18.37
N ARG A 31 0.15 -14.44 -18.53
CA ARG A 31 -0.43 -13.16 -18.99
C ARG A 31 -1.57 -12.74 -18.07
N PRO A 32 -1.76 -11.43 -17.84
CA PRO A 32 -2.93 -10.92 -17.15
C PRO A 32 -4.16 -11.13 -18.02
N GLU A 33 -5.30 -11.38 -17.37
CA GLU A 33 -6.56 -11.58 -18.08
C GLU A 33 -6.93 -10.36 -18.92
N GLY A 34 -7.22 -10.56 -20.21
CA GLY A 34 -7.53 -9.49 -21.16
C GLY A 34 -6.31 -8.83 -21.82
N TYR A 35 -5.08 -9.23 -21.48
CA TYR A 35 -3.86 -8.58 -21.97
C TYR A 35 -2.81 -9.58 -22.48
N PRO A 36 -3.07 -10.26 -23.63
CA PRO A 36 -2.18 -11.28 -24.18
C PRO A 36 -0.80 -10.74 -24.60
N ASP A 37 -0.74 -9.46 -24.97
CA ASP A 37 0.47 -8.78 -25.44
C ASP A 37 1.30 -8.15 -24.30
N ALA A 38 0.91 -8.39 -23.03
CA ALA A 38 1.64 -7.89 -21.88
C ALA A 38 3.08 -8.44 -21.86
N VAL A 39 4.06 -7.55 -21.73
CA VAL A 39 5.46 -7.93 -21.55
C VAL A 39 5.66 -8.34 -20.10
N ILE A 40 5.94 -9.62 -19.86
CA ILE A 40 6.21 -10.17 -18.54
C ILE A 40 7.45 -11.05 -18.66
N TRP A 41 8.38 -10.87 -17.73
CA TRP A 41 9.52 -11.77 -17.57
C TRP A 41 9.39 -12.60 -16.31
N GLN A 42 10.22 -13.63 -16.20
CA GLN A 42 10.36 -14.47 -15.03
C GLN A 42 11.84 -14.64 -14.64
N GLY A 43 12.08 -14.91 -13.37
CA GLY A 43 13.40 -15.23 -12.84
C GLY A 43 13.34 -15.87 -11.45
N GLY A 44 14.51 -16.26 -10.93
CA GLY A 44 14.60 -17.00 -9.68
C GLY A 44 14.34 -18.50 -9.85
N ASN A 45 14.03 -19.20 -8.76
CA ASN A 45 13.90 -20.66 -8.74
C ASN A 45 12.44 -21.15 -8.86
N PHE A 46 12.02 -21.51 -10.07
CA PHE A 46 10.70 -22.11 -10.35
C PHE A 46 10.71 -23.64 -10.17
N ASP A 47 10.84 -24.12 -8.92
CA ASP A 47 10.78 -25.55 -8.59
C ASP A 47 9.37 -26.08 -8.26
N GLY A 48 8.37 -25.21 -8.26
CA GLY A 48 6.96 -25.52 -7.97
C GLY A 48 6.62 -25.60 -6.48
N SER A 49 7.58 -25.37 -5.57
CA SER A 49 7.34 -25.38 -4.11
C SER A 49 6.88 -24.03 -3.55
N VAL A 50 7.09 -22.94 -4.31
CA VAL A 50 6.74 -21.57 -3.93
C VAL A 50 5.92 -20.93 -5.05
N ASN A 51 4.76 -20.38 -4.70
CA ASN A 51 3.97 -19.55 -5.58
C ASN A 51 4.72 -18.23 -5.85
N PRO A 52 4.90 -17.86 -7.13
CA PRO A 52 5.64 -16.66 -7.49
C PRO A 52 4.86 -15.39 -7.17
N VAL A 53 5.59 -14.33 -6.89
CA VAL A 53 5.05 -12.97 -6.73
C VAL A 53 5.40 -12.14 -7.96
N ALA A 54 4.49 -11.30 -8.42
CA ALA A 54 4.76 -10.34 -9.50
C ALA A 54 5.36 -9.05 -8.92
N HIS A 55 6.56 -8.69 -9.34
CA HIS A 55 7.25 -7.47 -8.93
C HIS A 55 7.12 -6.41 -10.02
N SER A 56 6.52 -5.26 -9.65
CA SER A 56 6.61 -4.07 -10.48
C SER A 56 8.05 -3.57 -10.50
N LEU A 57 8.68 -3.60 -11.68
CA LEU A 57 9.92 -2.88 -11.92
C LEU A 57 9.55 -1.42 -12.16
N THR A 58 9.49 -0.62 -11.08
CA THR A 58 9.15 0.81 -11.12
C THR A 58 10.39 1.66 -11.46
N ASP A 59 10.34 2.99 -11.38
CA ASP A 59 11.46 3.90 -11.67
C ASP A 59 12.44 4.07 -10.50
N ALA A 60 13.56 4.72 -10.82
CA ALA A 60 14.57 5.20 -9.88
C ALA A 60 15.08 4.15 -8.86
N TYR A 61 15.25 4.53 -7.60
CA TYR A 61 15.80 3.64 -6.58
C TYR A 61 14.88 2.46 -6.24
N ALA A 62 13.56 2.59 -6.49
CA ALA A 62 12.62 1.49 -6.28
C ALA A 62 12.94 0.31 -7.21
N LEU A 63 13.31 0.60 -8.46
CA LEU A 63 13.83 -0.38 -9.41
C LEU A 63 15.02 -1.14 -8.85
N LEU A 64 16.06 -0.39 -8.45
CA LEU A 64 17.35 -0.96 -8.04
C LEU A 64 17.21 -1.83 -6.80
N GLY A 65 16.45 -1.37 -5.81
CA GLY A 65 16.17 -2.16 -4.61
C GLY A 65 15.39 -3.44 -4.91
N THR A 66 14.47 -3.41 -5.88
CA THR A 66 13.74 -4.60 -6.34
C THR A 66 14.69 -5.59 -7.01
N LEU A 67 15.52 -5.14 -7.94
CA LEU A 67 16.49 -5.98 -8.65
C LEU A 67 17.51 -6.60 -7.70
N ALA A 68 18.02 -5.82 -6.74
CA ALA A 68 18.91 -6.31 -5.69
C ALA A 68 18.21 -7.41 -4.85
N ALA A 69 16.96 -7.16 -4.44
CA ALA A 69 16.23 -8.09 -3.60
C ALA A 69 15.91 -9.41 -4.31
N VAL A 70 15.41 -9.39 -5.55
CA VAL A 70 15.11 -10.63 -6.27
C VAL A 70 16.36 -11.45 -6.57
N ASP A 71 17.50 -10.81 -6.82
CA ASP A 71 18.79 -11.50 -7.02
C ASP A 71 19.37 -12.06 -5.69
N ILE A 72 19.18 -11.38 -4.56
CA ILE A 72 19.58 -11.90 -3.24
C ILE A 72 18.73 -13.11 -2.84
N LEU A 73 17.40 -12.98 -2.98
CA LEU A 73 16.47 -13.97 -2.46
C LEU A 73 16.38 -15.23 -3.31
N GLY A 74 16.47 -15.12 -4.64
CA GLY A 74 16.35 -16.27 -5.54
C GLY A 74 14.96 -16.94 -5.57
N LEU A 75 13.96 -16.34 -4.93
CA LEU A 75 12.57 -16.79 -4.99
C LEU A 75 12.02 -16.70 -6.42
N PRO A 76 11.08 -17.57 -6.85
CA PRO A 76 10.48 -17.46 -8.17
C PRO A 76 9.63 -16.19 -8.27
N PHE A 77 9.88 -15.36 -9.28
CA PHE A 77 9.14 -14.11 -9.48
C PHE A 77 8.75 -13.88 -10.93
N TYR A 78 7.71 -13.06 -11.12
CA TYR A 78 7.45 -12.39 -12.38
C TYR A 78 7.92 -10.95 -12.31
N ALA A 79 8.57 -10.45 -13.35
CA ALA A 79 8.99 -9.07 -13.47
C ALA A 79 8.10 -8.34 -14.48
N VAL A 80 7.48 -7.25 -14.02
CA VAL A 80 6.54 -6.43 -14.78
C VAL A 80 7.18 -5.08 -15.08
N PRO A 81 7.25 -4.62 -16.34
CA PRO A 81 7.84 -3.34 -16.72
C PRO A 81 6.98 -2.12 -16.36
N MET A 82 6.83 -1.88 -15.06
CA MET A 82 6.02 -0.78 -14.51
C MET A 82 6.67 0.60 -14.74
N TRP A 83 7.99 0.70 -14.92
CA TRP A 83 8.70 1.97 -15.21
C TRP A 83 8.20 2.63 -16.51
N ALA A 84 7.65 1.83 -17.42
CA ALA A 84 7.03 2.30 -18.66
C ALA A 84 5.79 3.19 -18.42
N GLN A 85 5.20 3.11 -17.23
CA GLN A 85 4.07 3.96 -16.85
C GLN A 85 4.42 5.43 -16.88
N TYR A 86 5.67 5.77 -16.62
CA TYR A 86 6.07 7.15 -16.49
C TYR A 86 6.58 7.74 -17.80
N ARG A 87 7.03 6.94 -18.77
CA ARG A 87 7.62 7.49 -20.00
C ARG A 87 6.60 7.67 -21.14
N HIS A 88 6.46 8.91 -21.63
CA HIS A 88 5.56 9.27 -22.75
C HIS A 88 5.96 8.63 -24.09
N ASP A 89 7.23 8.23 -24.23
CA ASP A 89 7.80 7.69 -25.46
C ASP A 89 7.49 6.20 -25.71
N THR A 90 7.22 5.41 -24.66
CA THR A 90 6.99 3.95 -24.79
C THR A 90 5.53 3.56 -25.04
N LYS A 91 4.57 4.39 -24.61
CA LYS A 91 3.11 4.17 -24.75
C LYS A 91 2.61 2.78 -24.31
N LEU A 92 3.29 2.11 -23.38
CA LEU A 92 2.89 0.80 -22.89
C LEU A 92 1.69 0.91 -21.93
N GLU A 93 0.64 0.11 -22.15
CA GLU A 93 -0.57 0.09 -21.30
C GLU A 93 -0.36 -0.69 -19.98
N ALA A 94 0.80 -0.54 -19.31
CA ALA A 94 1.21 -1.39 -18.19
C ALA A 94 0.28 -1.35 -16.95
N LEU A 95 -0.44 -0.26 -16.73
CA LEU A 95 -1.29 -0.07 -15.54
C LEU A 95 -2.53 -0.95 -15.55
N SER A 96 -3.22 -1.00 -16.69
CA SER A 96 -4.53 -1.64 -16.77
C SER A 96 -4.46 -3.14 -16.52
N TRP A 97 -3.33 -3.74 -16.88
CA TRP A 97 -3.13 -5.18 -16.78
C TRP A 97 -2.33 -5.64 -15.58
N PHE A 98 -1.44 -4.82 -15.00
CA PHE A 98 -0.75 -5.21 -13.77
C PHE A 98 -1.75 -5.55 -12.65
N GLY A 99 -2.83 -4.79 -12.59
CA GLY A 99 -3.97 -5.03 -11.72
C GLY A 99 -4.72 -6.34 -11.96
N ASN A 100 -4.44 -7.04 -13.07
CA ASN A 100 -5.05 -8.30 -13.48
C ASN A 100 -4.07 -9.48 -13.45
N MET A 101 -2.90 -9.31 -12.81
CA MET A 101 -1.99 -10.42 -12.57
C MET A 101 -2.68 -11.52 -11.74
N PRO A 102 -2.51 -12.81 -12.11
CA PRO A 102 -3.17 -13.93 -11.44
C PRO A 102 -2.48 -14.35 -10.12
N CYS A 103 -1.42 -13.65 -9.70
CA CYS A 103 -0.68 -13.92 -8.47
C CYS A 103 -0.68 -12.68 -7.56
N THR A 104 -0.18 -12.86 -6.33
CA THR A 104 0.14 -11.73 -5.45
C THR A 104 1.16 -10.83 -6.14
N SER A 105 0.96 -9.53 -6.02
CA SER A 105 1.81 -8.54 -6.69
C SER A 105 2.39 -7.54 -5.71
N ILE A 106 3.54 -6.97 -6.05
CA ILE A 106 4.20 -5.89 -5.33
C ILE A 106 4.26 -4.67 -6.24
N LYS A 107 3.83 -3.54 -5.69
CA LYS A 107 3.84 -2.23 -6.34
C LYS A 107 4.65 -1.22 -5.52
N TRP A 108 5.57 -0.53 -6.17
CA TRP A 108 6.22 0.64 -5.58
C TRP A 108 5.51 1.93 -6.00
N SER A 109 5.18 2.78 -5.04
CA SER A 109 4.72 4.15 -5.26
C SER A 109 5.88 5.11 -5.04
N THR A 110 6.43 5.68 -6.09
CA THR A 110 7.46 6.73 -6.00
C THR A 110 6.78 8.09 -5.91
N ALA A 111 6.99 8.82 -4.82
CA ALA A 111 6.41 10.16 -4.62
C ALA A 111 7.35 11.26 -5.14
N GLY A 112 7.99 11.01 -6.27
CA GLY A 112 9.00 11.89 -6.85
C GLY A 112 8.43 13.17 -7.48
N ASP A 113 9.26 14.21 -7.51
CA ASP A 113 9.15 15.37 -8.40
C ASP A 113 9.86 15.05 -9.73
N ALA A 114 9.52 13.91 -10.32
CA ALA A 114 10.15 13.42 -11.53
C ALA A 114 9.51 14.04 -12.77
N TYR A 115 10.35 14.64 -13.61
CA TYR A 115 10.01 14.99 -14.98
C TYR A 115 10.61 13.93 -15.92
N VAL A 116 9.79 13.45 -16.85
CA VAL A 116 10.16 12.47 -17.88
C VAL A 116 10.25 13.16 -19.24
N ASN A 117 10.93 12.53 -20.19
CA ASN A 117 10.96 13.00 -21.58
C ASN A 117 9.55 12.89 -22.21
N ASP A 118 9.09 13.93 -22.89
CA ASP A 118 7.83 13.89 -23.67
C ASP A 118 7.93 13.16 -25.01
N GLY A 119 9.13 12.75 -25.41
CA GLY A 119 9.42 12.22 -26.74
C GLY A 119 9.81 13.29 -27.76
N GLU A 120 9.77 14.57 -27.38
CA GLU A 120 10.15 15.72 -28.21
C GLU A 120 11.40 16.46 -27.66
N GLY A 121 12.04 15.88 -26.64
CA GLY A 121 13.21 16.46 -25.97
C GLY A 121 12.85 17.46 -24.87
N GLY A 122 11.57 17.67 -24.60
CA GLY A 122 11.07 18.38 -23.42
C GLY A 122 10.98 17.47 -22.20
N ARG A 123 10.72 18.08 -21.04
CA ARG A 123 10.55 17.41 -19.75
C ARG A 123 9.17 17.72 -19.21
N VAL A 124 8.34 16.71 -18.96
CA VAL A 124 6.94 16.87 -18.53
C VAL A 124 6.63 15.93 -17.38
N VAL A 125 5.57 16.22 -16.63
CA VAL A 125 5.15 15.36 -15.52
C VAL A 125 4.83 13.97 -16.04
N VAL A 126 5.12 12.95 -15.23
CA VAL A 126 4.89 11.56 -15.61
C VAL A 126 3.45 11.31 -16.09
N MET A 127 3.26 10.45 -17.10
CA MET A 127 1.92 9.96 -17.42
C MET A 127 1.39 9.22 -16.19
N GLY A 128 0.26 9.67 -15.65
CA GLY A 128 -0.42 8.87 -14.64
C GLY A 128 0.22 8.83 -13.24
N LYS A 129 0.73 9.94 -12.69
CA LYS A 129 0.63 10.14 -11.22
C LYS A 129 -0.85 9.98 -10.76
N SER A 130 -1.78 10.26 -11.68
CA SER A 130 -3.22 9.95 -11.64
C SER A 130 -3.63 8.53 -12.09
N GLY A 131 -2.70 7.72 -12.61
CA GLY A 131 -2.91 6.37 -13.15
C GLY A 131 -3.21 5.31 -12.09
N ASN A 132 -2.94 5.62 -10.82
CA ASN A 132 -3.36 4.82 -9.69
C ASN A 132 -4.89 4.65 -9.63
N ALA A 133 -5.67 5.67 -9.97
CA ALA A 133 -7.12 5.57 -9.95
C ALA A 133 -7.64 4.66 -11.08
N PRO A 134 -7.25 4.83 -12.37
CA PRO A 134 -7.53 3.87 -13.42
C PRO A 134 -7.10 2.44 -13.10
N LEU A 135 -5.87 2.24 -12.58
CA LEU A 135 -5.39 0.92 -12.12
C LEU A 135 -6.34 0.33 -11.08
N ARG A 136 -6.66 1.07 -10.02
CA ARG A 136 -7.52 0.59 -8.93
C ARG A 136 -8.90 0.21 -9.45
N THR A 137 -9.50 1.07 -10.28
CA THR A 137 -10.81 0.82 -10.88
C THR A 137 -10.80 -0.42 -11.76
N GLN A 138 -9.82 -0.54 -12.68
CA GLN A 138 -9.73 -1.65 -13.62
C GLN A 138 -9.35 -2.97 -12.95
N ALA A 139 -8.50 -2.92 -11.92
CA ALA A 139 -8.12 -4.07 -11.12
C ALA A 139 -9.21 -4.53 -10.14
N GLY A 140 -10.34 -3.80 -10.06
CA GLY A 140 -11.37 -4.03 -9.07
C GLY A 140 -10.87 -3.91 -7.63
N VAL A 141 -9.86 -3.06 -7.37
CA VAL A 141 -9.42 -2.76 -6.00
C VAL A 141 -10.58 -2.11 -5.27
N TYR A 142 -10.92 -2.64 -4.09
CA TYR A 142 -12.01 -2.13 -3.27
C TYR A 142 -11.53 -1.40 -2.01
N CYS A 143 -10.35 -1.74 -1.50
CA CYS A 143 -9.73 -0.98 -0.41
C CYS A 143 -8.21 -1.06 -0.41
N ASN A 144 -7.58 -0.06 0.21
CA ASN A 144 -6.18 -0.12 0.65
C ASN A 144 -6.13 -0.18 2.18
N VAL A 145 -5.47 -1.20 2.72
CA VAL A 145 -5.27 -1.38 4.16
C VAL A 145 -3.88 -0.90 4.54
N ARG A 146 -3.80 0.08 5.44
CA ARG A 146 -2.56 0.80 5.79
C ARG A 146 -2.32 0.84 7.30
N PRO A 147 -1.33 0.12 7.83
CA PRO A 147 -0.97 0.18 9.25
C PRO A 147 -0.04 1.36 9.59
N TYR A 148 -0.25 1.94 10.78
CA TYR A 148 0.51 3.03 11.40
C TYR A 148 0.64 2.74 12.91
N GLY A 149 1.50 1.78 13.24
CA GLY A 149 1.64 1.28 14.62
C GLY A 149 0.33 0.67 15.10
N PRO A 150 -0.31 1.17 16.18
CA PRO A 150 -1.57 0.62 16.68
C PRO A 150 -2.79 0.96 15.81
N ILE A 151 -2.65 1.87 14.83
CA ILE A 151 -3.78 2.32 14.01
C ILE A 151 -3.67 1.71 12.61
N THR A 152 -4.72 1.07 12.12
CA THR A 152 -4.82 0.61 10.73
C THR A 152 -5.95 1.32 10.01
N VAL A 153 -5.69 1.91 8.85
CA VAL A 153 -6.71 2.57 8.03
C VAL A 153 -7.11 1.65 6.88
N VAL A 154 -8.39 1.29 6.82
CA VAL A 154 -9.06 0.66 5.67
C VAL A 154 -9.64 1.77 4.82
N ARG A 155 -8.91 2.13 3.77
CA ARG A 155 -9.32 3.17 2.82
C ARG A 155 -10.14 2.55 1.71
N CYS A 156 -11.43 2.85 1.65
CA CYS A 156 -12.30 2.41 0.55
C CYS A 156 -11.88 3.11 -0.75
N MET A 157 -11.67 2.36 -1.83
CA MET A 157 -11.21 2.91 -3.10
C MET A 157 -11.87 2.23 -4.29
N PRO A 158 -12.17 2.95 -5.38
CA PRO A 158 -12.26 4.41 -5.44
C PRO A 158 -13.51 4.87 -4.67
N CYS A 159 -13.38 5.86 -3.77
CA CYS A 159 -14.52 6.42 -3.04
C CYS A 159 -14.20 7.85 -2.62
N LEU A 160 -14.93 8.84 -3.13
CA LEU A 160 -14.73 10.23 -2.70
C LEU A 160 -15.93 10.67 -1.84
N PRO A 161 -15.70 11.38 -0.73
CA PRO A 161 -16.74 11.65 0.28
C PRO A 161 -17.53 12.95 0.05
N TYR A 162 -17.44 13.65 -1.09
CA TYR A 162 -17.91 15.04 -1.18
C TYR A 162 -18.84 15.38 -2.35
N SER A 163 -19.51 14.43 -2.99
CA SER A 163 -20.58 14.83 -3.91
C SER A 163 -21.80 15.40 -3.18
N GLN A 164 -22.16 16.62 -3.54
CA GLN A 164 -23.36 17.33 -3.07
C GLN A 164 -24.31 17.72 -4.21
N ASN A 165 -23.97 17.37 -5.46
CA ASN A 165 -24.77 17.75 -6.61
C ASN A 165 -25.99 16.83 -6.74
N ARG A 166 -27.07 17.19 -6.06
CA ARG A 166 -28.33 16.44 -6.04
C ARG A 166 -28.94 16.23 -7.43
N SER A 167 -28.64 17.08 -8.42
CA SER A 167 -29.25 16.95 -9.75
C SER A 167 -28.72 15.77 -10.55
N VAL A 168 -27.52 15.30 -10.22
CA VAL A 168 -26.87 14.14 -10.87
C VAL A 168 -26.71 12.94 -9.93
N PHE A 169 -27.12 13.09 -8.67
CA PHE A 169 -26.95 12.05 -7.66
C PHE A 169 -27.99 10.94 -7.81
N GLU A 170 -27.55 9.75 -8.21
CA GLU A 170 -28.39 8.56 -8.27
C GLU A 170 -27.57 7.29 -8.10
N VAL A 171 -28.19 6.17 -7.73
CA VAL A 171 -27.53 4.85 -7.75
C VAL A 171 -28.11 4.04 -8.89
N ASP A 172 -27.26 3.70 -9.85
CA ASP A 172 -27.66 2.88 -10.98
C ASP A 172 -27.98 1.45 -10.53
N ALA A 173 -29.15 0.94 -10.94
CA ALA A 173 -29.66 -0.34 -10.48
C ALA A 173 -28.99 -1.55 -11.17
N GLU A 174 -28.37 -1.35 -12.33
CA GLU A 174 -27.73 -2.43 -13.11
C GLU A 174 -26.27 -2.60 -12.70
N THR A 175 -25.60 -1.51 -12.36
CA THR A 175 -24.16 -1.46 -12.08
C THR A 175 -23.82 -1.19 -10.62
N GLY A 176 -24.76 -0.65 -9.84
CA GLY A 176 -24.52 -0.24 -8.45
C GLY A 176 -23.62 1.01 -8.34
N ASN A 177 -23.32 1.66 -9.46
CA ASN A 177 -22.54 2.89 -9.48
C ASN A 177 -23.36 4.03 -8.90
N ILE A 178 -22.77 4.74 -7.95
CA ILE A 178 -23.28 5.99 -7.43
C ILE A 178 -22.88 7.07 -8.43
N HIS A 179 -23.80 7.41 -9.32
CA HIS A 179 -23.66 8.55 -10.20
C HIS A 179 -23.61 9.82 -9.36
N SER A 180 -22.50 10.53 -9.54
CA SER A 180 -22.12 11.70 -8.78
C SER A 180 -21.17 12.51 -9.66
N GLU A 181 -20.31 13.35 -9.08
CA GLU A 181 -19.23 13.98 -9.86
C GLU A 181 -18.18 12.96 -10.34
N MET A 182 -18.08 11.79 -9.69
CA MET A 182 -16.95 10.87 -9.85
C MET A 182 -17.33 9.44 -10.23
N ASN A 183 -18.63 9.10 -10.25
CA ASN A 183 -19.13 7.74 -10.50
C ASN A 183 -18.49 6.70 -9.55
N THR A 184 -18.85 6.79 -8.27
CA THR A 184 -18.28 5.95 -7.20
C THR A 184 -18.89 4.53 -7.25
N PRO A 185 -18.09 3.46 -7.27
CA PRO A 185 -18.61 2.11 -7.47
C PRO A 185 -19.08 1.48 -6.14
N GLY A 186 -20.40 1.37 -5.97
CA GLY A 186 -21.04 0.96 -4.71
C GLY A 186 -20.68 -0.46 -4.23
N ILE A 187 -20.45 -1.39 -5.16
CA ILE A 187 -20.10 -2.78 -4.85
C ILE A 187 -18.78 -2.85 -4.07
N GLN A 188 -17.74 -2.15 -4.54
CA GLN A 188 -16.44 -2.06 -3.86
C GLN A 188 -16.58 -1.54 -2.43
N MET A 189 -17.52 -0.63 -2.18
CA MET A 189 -17.75 -0.07 -0.85
C MET A 189 -18.31 -1.11 0.11
N ALA A 190 -19.18 -2.00 -0.38
CA ALA A 190 -19.67 -3.14 0.39
C ALA A 190 -18.51 -4.10 0.73
N TYR A 191 -17.63 -4.40 -0.23
CA TYR A 191 -16.43 -5.23 0.01
C TYR A 191 -15.49 -4.59 1.03
N ALA A 192 -15.24 -3.29 0.94
CA ALA A 192 -14.42 -2.54 1.90
C ALA A 192 -15.02 -2.57 3.31
N GLY A 193 -16.34 -2.36 3.42
CA GLY A 193 -17.06 -2.45 4.68
C GLY A 193 -16.98 -3.85 5.30
N ARG A 194 -17.18 -4.90 4.50
CA ARG A 194 -17.06 -6.30 4.96
C ARG A 194 -15.64 -6.60 5.44
N ARG A 195 -14.61 -6.19 4.67
CA ARG A 195 -13.19 -6.37 5.06
C ARG A 195 -12.85 -5.65 6.35
N PHE A 196 -13.32 -4.42 6.52
CA PHE A 196 -13.18 -3.66 7.76
C PHE A 196 -13.76 -4.42 8.95
N LEU A 197 -15.03 -4.88 8.85
CA LEU A 197 -15.67 -5.63 9.93
C LEU A 197 -14.95 -6.94 10.22
N GLN A 198 -14.52 -7.66 9.19
CA GLN A 198 -13.71 -8.88 9.34
C GLN A 198 -12.46 -8.60 10.17
N MET A 199 -11.70 -7.56 9.82
CA MET A 199 -10.46 -7.23 10.54
C MET A 199 -10.73 -6.83 11.99
N VAL A 200 -11.80 -6.07 12.27
CA VAL A 200 -12.21 -5.73 13.64
C VAL A 200 -12.53 -7.01 14.43
N HIS A 201 -13.25 -7.95 13.81
CA HIS A 201 -13.60 -9.22 14.45
C HIS A 201 -12.39 -10.10 14.75
N GLU A 202 -11.50 -10.26 13.77
CA GLU A 202 -10.33 -11.15 13.88
C GLU A 202 -9.28 -10.60 14.84
N THR A 203 -9.13 -9.28 14.93
CA THR A 203 -8.09 -8.64 15.76
C THR A 203 -8.59 -8.23 17.14
N GLY A 204 -9.89 -7.99 17.32
CA GLY A 204 -10.46 -7.38 18.52
C GLY A 204 -10.16 -5.89 18.68
N ALA A 205 -9.51 -5.25 17.70
CA ALA A 205 -9.26 -3.81 17.69
C ALA A 205 -10.57 -3.01 17.68
N ILE A 206 -10.53 -1.75 18.14
CA ILE A 206 -11.71 -0.88 18.07
C ILE A 206 -11.92 -0.46 16.61
N GLY A 207 -13.10 -0.73 16.05
CA GLY A 207 -13.48 -0.24 14.74
C GLY A 207 -13.98 1.20 14.83
N ARG A 208 -13.35 2.13 14.10
CA ARG A 208 -13.82 3.50 13.90
C ARG A 208 -14.27 3.68 12.46
N VAL A 209 -15.36 4.41 12.28
CA VAL A 209 -15.86 4.80 10.97
C VAL A 209 -15.65 6.29 10.81
N ALA A 210 -15.16 6.72 9.65
CA ALA A 210 -14.88 8.10 9.30
C ALA A 210 -15.68 8.53 8.05
N PHE A 211 -17.00 8.61 8.20
CA PHE A 211 -17.93 9.08 7.15
C PHE A 211 -18.68 10.32 7.61
N LYS A 212 -19.26 11.07 6.66
CA LYS A 212 -20.08 12.27 6.92
C LYS A 212 -21.47 12.14 6.30
N PRO A 213 -22.30 11.19 6.75
CA PRO A 213 -23.57 10.86 6.10
C PRO A 213 -24.61 12.00 6.10
N THR A 214 -24.47 12.99 6.99
CA THR A 214 -25.35 14.17 7.02
C THR A 214 -24.84 15.35 6.19
N GLN A 215 -23.62 15.27 5.62
CA GLN A 215 -22.99 16.36 4.88
C GLN A 215 -22.66 15.99 3.43
N ALA A 216 -22.60 14.69 3.11
CA ALA A 216 -22.30 14.19 1.78
C ALA A 216 -23.21 13.02 1.40
N MET A 217 -23.75 13.07 0.18
CA MET A 217 -24.74 12.10 -0.27
C MET A 217 -24.14 10.71 -0.49
N GLU A 218 -22.91 10.64 -1.01
CA GLU A 218 -22.17 9.38 -1.17
C GLU A 218 -21.88 8.72 0.18
N ASP A 219 -21.52 9.49 1.20
CA ASP A 219 -21.33 8.97 2.56
C ASP A 219 -22.65 8.53 3.21
N GLY A 220 -23.77 9.10 2.79
CA GLY A 220 -25.10 8.58 3.11
C GLY A 220 -25.25 7.13 2.66
N ILE A 221 -24.90 6.83 1.41
CA ILE A 221 -24.90 5.46 0.86
C ILE A 221 -23.89 4.57 1.61
N ASN A 222 -22.69 5.05 1.90
CA ASN A 222 -21.64 4.29 2.62
C ASN A 222 -22.08 3.89 4.02
N SER A 223 -22.63 4.84 4.75
CA SER A 223 -23.18 4.59 6.08
C SER A 223 -24.36 3.62 6.01
N GLY A 224 -25.15 3.65 4.94
CA GLY A 224 -26.23 2.70 4.71
C GLY A 224 -25.76 1.29 4.39
N LEU A 225 -24.75 1.13 3.53
CA LEU A 225 -24.11 -0.16 3.27
C LEU A 225 -23.49 -0.74 4.55
N LEU A 226 -22.80 0.08 5.34
CA LEU A 226 -22.26 -0.36 6.62
C LEU A 226 -23.35 -0.78 7.61
N SER A 227 -24.46 -0.04 7.67
CA SER A 227 -25.59 -0.38 8.54
C SER A 227 -26.25 -1.71 8.11
N TRP A 228 -26.40 -1.93 6.81
CA TRP A 228 -26.86 -3.21 6.26
C TRP A 228 -25.90 -4.38 6.57
N LEU A 229 -24.58 -4.15 6.47
CA LEU A 229 -23.57 -5.15 6.84
C LEU A 229 -23.63 -5.53 8.31
N LEU A 230 -23.80 -4.56 9.20
CA LEU A 230 -23.89 -4.76 10.65
C LEU A 230 -25.18 -5.48 11.09
N ASP A 231 -26.25 -5.38 10.31
CA ASP A 231 -27.52 -6.05 10.64
C ASP A 231 -27.35 -7.58 10.76
N GLY A 232 -27.92 -8.18 11.80
CA GLY A 232 -27.78 -9.62 12.07
C GLY A 232 -26.41 -10.09 12.57
N THR A 233 -25.46 -9.20 12.81
CA THR A 233 -24.15 -9.53 13.42
C THR A 233 -24.15 -9.37 14.94
N LYS A 234 -23.06 -9.74 15.62
CA LYS A 234 -22.85 -9.57 17.08
C LYS A 234 -22.02 -8.33 17.43
N PHE A 235 -21.79 -7.41 16.49
CA PHE A 235 -21.06 -6.18 16.77
C PHE A 235 -21.84 -5.28 17.74
N ASN A 236 -21.11 -4.71 18.70
CA ASN A 236 -21.63 -3.63 19.53
C ASN A 236 -21.32 -2.28 18.85
N VAL A 237 -22.36 -1.58 18.43
CA VAL A 237 -22.25 -0.23 17.88
C VAL A 237 -22.44 0.77 19.02
N GLY A 238 -21.32 1.36 19.48
CA GLY A 238 -21.29 2.34 20.57
C GLY A 238 -21.83 3.69 20.13
N ARG A 239 -20.94 4.63 19.79
CA ARG A 239 -21.32 5.90 19.18
C ARG A 239 -21.95 5.64 17.81
N LYS A 240 -23.09 6.31 17.58
CA LYS A 240 -23.86 6.25 16.35
C LYS A 240 -23.94 7.63 15.70
N TYR A 241 -24.07 7.66 14.39
CA TYR A 241 -24.55 8.85 13.70
C TYR A 241 -25.98 9.19 14.16
N ALA A 242 -26.36 10.46 14.01
CA ALA A 242 -27.72 10.90 14.36
C ALA A 242 -28.80 10.35 13.41
N VAL A 243 -28.39 9.89 12.22
CA VAL A 243 -29.24 9.31 11.18
C VAL A 243 -28.72 7.93 10.82
N ASP A 244 -29.63 7.01 10.52
CA ASP A 244 -29.29 5.69 9.97
C ASP A 244 -29.30 5.78 8.44
N GLY A 245 -28.13 5.63 7.82
CA GLY A 245 -27.97 5.73 6.38
C GLY A 245 -28.78 4.69 5.60
N TYR A 246 -29.04 3.51 6.17
CA TYR A 246 -29.83 2.49 5.50
C TYR A 246 -31.31 2.86 5.51
N VAL A 247 -31.80 3.42 6.61
CA VAL A 247 -33.18 3.90 6.68
C VAL A 247 -33.41 5.06 5.69
N GLU A 248 -32.52 6.04 5.65
CA GLU A 248 -32.65 7.22 4.79
C GLU A 248 -32.46 6.91 3.30
N HIS A 249 -31.60 5.94 2.96
CA HIS A 249 -31.24 5.63 1.58
C HIS A 249 -31.62 4.22 1.13
N ARG A 250 -32.56 3.57 1.80
CA ARG A 250 -32.92 2.15 1.61
C ARG A 250 -32.97 1.71 0.15
N GLU A 251 -33.79 2.37 -0.67
CA GLU A 251 -33.95 2.00 -2.08
C GLU A 251 -32.62 2.05 -2.86
N ARG A 252 -31.78 3.05 -2.60
CA ARG A 252 -30.48 3.20 -3.26
C ARG A 252 -29.46 2.18 -2.75
N VAL A 253 -29.47 1.89 -1.46
CA VAL A 253 -28.60 0.86 -0.87
C VAL A 253 -29.02 -0.52 -1.38
N ASP A 254 -30.32 -0.82 -1.41
CA ASP A 254 -30.86 -2.09 -1.89
C ASP A 254 -30.47 -2.36 -3.36
N ARG A 255 -30.37 -1.32 -4.20
CA ARG A 255 -29.85 -1.47 -5.58
C ARG A 255 -28.44 -2.02 -5.63
N ILE A 256 -27.55 -1.60 -4.72
CA ILE A 256 -26.18 -2.14 -4.62
C ILE A 256 -26.21 -3.54 -4.03
N VAL A 257 -26.97 -3.73 -2.94
CA VAL A 257 -27.09 -5.02 -2.25
C VAL A 257 -27.57 -6.13 -3.19
N ASN A 258 -28.55 -5.84 -4.05
CA ASN A 258 -29.09 -6.79 -5.01
C ASN A 258 -28.09 -7.23 -6.10
N LEU A 259 -26.95 -6.55 -6.23
CA LEU A 259 -25.88 -6.90 -7.15
C LEU A 259 -24.74 -7.69 -6.48
N LEU A 260 -24.75 -7.78 -5.15
CA LEU A 260 -23.78 -8.58 -4.41
C LEU A 260 -24.13 -10.08 -4.51
N PRO A 261 -23.14 -10.98 -4.37
CA PRO A 261 -23.40 -12.41 -4.25
C PRO A 261 -24.39 -12.75 -3.13
N ASP A 262 -25.24 -13.76 -3.33
CA ASP A 262 -26.24 -14.18 -2.33
C ASP A 262 -25.59 -14.59 -0.99
N ASP A 263 -24.36 -15.12 -1.05
CA ASP A 263 -23.53 -15.57 0.07
C ASP A 263 -22.63 -14.47 0.66
N PHE A 264 -22.82 -13.20 0.27
CA PHE A 264 -21.90 -12.12 0.64
C PHE A 264 -21.76 -11.92 2.16
N LYS A 265 -22.80 -12.22 2.94
CA LYS A 265 -22.78 -12.10 4.42
C LYS A 265 -22.50 -13.44 5.14
N ASP A 266 -22.17 -14.51 4.44
CA ASP A 266 -21.92 -15.82 5.05
C ASP A 266 -20.84 -15.73 6.14
N GLY A 267 -21.16 -16.28 7.32
CA GLY A 267 -20.31 -16.31 8.51
C GLY A 267 -20.36 -15.03 9.37
N MET A 268 -20.93 -13.93 8.86
CA MET A 268 -20.98 -12.65 9.59
C MET A 268 -21.92 -12.68 10.81
N GLU A 269 -22.84 -13.64 10.89
CA GLU A 269 -23.75 -13.83 12.03
C GLU A 269 -23.01 -14.09 13.35
N ASP A 270 -21.78 -14.60 13.27
CA ASP A 270 -20.92 -14.85 14.42
C ASP A 270 -19.87 -13.77 14.64
N TRP A 271 -19.74 -12.81 13.71
CA TRP A 271 -18.77 -11.71 13.85
C TRP A 271 -19.22 -10.71 14.90
N GLY A 272 -18.28 -10.27 15.72
CA GLY A 272 -18.51 -9.29 16.77
C GLY A 272 -17.24 -8.50 17.10
N GLY A 273 -17.40 -7.44 17.88
CA GLY A 273 -16.37 -6.45 18.17
C GLY A 273 -17.01 -5.11 18.53
N GLN A 274 -16.20 -4.07 18.72
CA GLN A 274 -16.67 -2.71 19.02
C GLN A 274 -16.58 -1.82 17.79
N ILE A 275 -17.69 -1.14 17.45
CA ILE A 275 -17.77 -0.18 16.35
C ILE A 275 -18.19 1.19 16.87
N GLU A 276 -17.44 2.22 16.50
CA GLU A 276 -17.67 3.63 16.83
C GLU A 276 -17.82 4.47 15.56
N GLN A 277 -19.00 5.06 15.38
CA GLN A 277 -19.30 5.89 14.21
C GLN A 277 -18.97 7.36 14.49
N HIS A 278 -17.95 7.90 13.82
CA HIS A 278 -17.48 9.26 13.99
C HIS A 278 -17.48 10.01 12.65
N ILE A 279 -17.84 11.29 12.69
CA ILE A 279 -17.66 12.13 11.52
C ILE A 279 -16.15 12.29 11.22
N SER A 280 -15.80 12.32 9.94
CA SER A 280 -14.39 12.22 9.49
C SER A 280 -13.47 13.31 10.07
N ASP A 281 -13.97 14.54 10.29
CA ASP A 281 -13.21 15.62 10.94
C ASP A 281 -12.90 15.36 12.43
N THR A 282 -13.79 14.68 13.16
CA THR A 282 -13.56 14.28 14.54
C THR A 282 -12.52 13.16 14.64
N ASN A 283 -12.43 12.30 13.61
CA ASN A 283 -11.44 11.22 13.60
C ASN A 283 -10.00 11.74 13.67
N TYR A 284 -9.67 12.88 13.03
CA TYR A 284 -8.30 13.44 13.11
C TYR A 284 -7.83 13.62 14.55
N GLY A 285 -8.68 14.10 15.46
CA GLY A 285 -8.34 14.24 16.88
C GLY A 285 -8.30 12.91 17.63
N LEU A 286 -9.21 11.98 17.30
CA LEU A 286 -9.27 10.67 17.95
C LEU A 286 -8.05 9.81 17.61
N LEU A 287 -7.59 9.83 16.36
CA LEU A 287 -6.41 9.06 15.97
C LEU A 287 -5.14 9.52 16.70
N LEU A 288 -5.04 10.81 17.06
CA LEU A 288 -3.93 11.28 17.89
C LEU A 288 -4.03 10.72 19.31
N TRP A 289 -5.23 10.66 19.88
CA TRP A 289 -5.45 10.02 21.17
C TRP A 289 -5.17 8.52 21.13
N ASP A 290 -5.66 7.82 20.10
CA ASP A 290 -5.42 6.38 19.93
C ASP A 290 -3.92 6.11 19.78
N LEU A 291 -3.19 6.96 19.06
CA LEU A 291 -1.74 6.85 18.95
C LEU A 291 -1.07 7.02 20.32
N ILE A 292 -1.41 8.09 21.06
CA ILE A 292 -0.85 8.39 22.40
C ILE A 292 -1.17 7.28 23.41
N GLU A 293 -2.37 6.72 23.38
CA GLU A 293 -2.82 5.66 24.29
C GLU A 293 -2.38 4.26 23.83
N GLN A 294 -1.74 4.14 22.66
CA GLN A 294 -1.40 2.86 22.01
C GLN A 294 -2.63 1.94 21.84
N GLN A 295 -3.77 2.55 21.51
CA GLN A 295 -5.04 1.85 21.34
C GLN A 295 -5.13 1.23 19.96
N ASP A 296 -5.17 -0.11 19.92
CA ASP A 296 -5.39 -0.85 18.67
C ASP A 296 -6.73 -0.46 18.06
N THR A 297 -6.65 0.14 16.87
CA THR A 297 -7.78 0.77 16.18
C THR A 297 -7.73 0.46 14.69
N ILE A 298 -8.88 0.12 14.12
CA ILE A 298 -9.05 0.00 12.67
C ILE A 298 -10.03 1.09 12.22
N VAL A 299 -9.69 1.86 11.20
CA VAL A 299 -10.47 3.00 10.73
C VAL A 299 -10.98 2.73 9.32
N LEU A 300 -12.29 2.67 9.12
CA LEU A 300 -12.89 2.69 7.78
C LEU A 300 -13.10 4.13 7.33
N ALA A 301 -12.49 4.50 6.21
CA ALA A 301 -12.62 5.84 5.62
C ALA A 301 -12.81 5.76 4.10
N THR A 302 -13.34 6.83 3.51
CA THR A 302 -13.34 7.04 2.05
C THR A 302 -11.93 7.28 1.52
N ASP A 303 -11.71 7.23 0.21
CA ASP A 303 -10.38 7.42 -0.40
C ASP A 303 -9.77 8.76 0.02
N LEU A 304 -10.46 9.88 -0.18
CA LEU A 304 -9.90 11.21 0.14
C LEU A 304 -9.68 11.43 1.64
N ASP A 305 -10.65 11.07 2.48
CA ASP A 305 -10.49 11.28 3.92
C ASP A 305 -9.47 10.28 4.50
N GLY A 306 -9.47 9.04 4.01
CA GLY A 306 -8.46 8.04 4.33
C GLY A 306 -7.06 8.52 3.95
N ASP A 307 -6.87 9.08 2.75
CA ASP A 307 -5.59 9.63 2.28
C ASP A 307 -5.07 10.71 3.25
N ARG A 308 -5.93 11.67 3.63
CA ARG A 308 -5.59 12.73 4.59
C ARG A 308 -5.29 12.19 5.99
N LEU A 309 -6.05 11.21 6.47
CA LEU A 309 -5.80 10.58 7.77
C LEU A 309 -4.46 9.84 7.75
N THR A 310 -4.15 9.13 6.66
CA THR A 310 -2.89 8.41 6.51
C THR A 310 -1.69 9.34 6.37
N ASP A 311 -1.83 10.49 5.70
CA ASP A 311 -0.79 11.52 5.63
C ASP A 311 -0.52 12.14 7.01
N LEU A 312 -1.56 12.41 7.80
CA LEU A 312 -1.40 12.86 9.18
C LEU A 312 -0.63 11.82 10.01
N LEU A 313 -1.04 10.55 9.95
CA LEU A 313 -0.42 9.46 10.71
C LEU A 313 1.04 9.22 10.29
N ALA A 314 1.35 9.41 9.01
CA ALA A 314 2.71 9.33 8.49
C ALA A 314 3.63 10.35 9.16
N ASP A 315 3.18 11.59 9.34
CA ASP A 315 4.06 12.66 9.80
C ASP A 315 4.00 12.92 11.32
N VAL A 316 2.91 12.56 12.01
CA VAL A 316 2.63 13.07 13.36
C VAL A 316 3.62 12.63 14.45
N SER A 317 4.30 11.49 14.29
CA SER A 317 5.27 11.01 15.28
C SER A 317 6.45 11.98 15.47
N GLU A 318 6.87 12.71 14.43
CA GLU A 318 7.98 13.68 14.54
C GLU A 318 7.58 14.92 15.35
N PRO A 319 6.48 15.64 15.05
CA PRO A 319 5.97 16.70 15.91
C PRO A 319 5.73 16.27 17.35
N LEU A 320 5.18 15.08 17.60
CA LEU A 320 4.94 14.57 18.96
C LEU A 320 6.25 14.35 19.71
N ARG A 321 7.27 13.75 19.09
CA ARG A 321 8.60 13.59 19.70
C ARG A 321 9.29 14.93 19.93
N ALA A 322 9.16 15.88 19.01
CA ALA A 322 9.71 17.22 19.18
C ALA A 322 9.05 17.97 20.35
N PHE A 323 7.72 17.85 20.50
CA PHE A 323 7.01 18.38 21.65
C PHE A 323 7.44 17.69 22.95
N GLY A 324 7.52 16.36 22.95
CA GLY A 324 8.01 15.59 24.10
C GLY A 324 9.42 15.99 24.52
N GLN A 325 10.34 16.23 23.58
CA GLN A 325 11.68 16.73 23.90
C GLN A 325 11.64 18.09 24.59
N ARG A 326 10.78 19.02 24.14
CA ARG A 326 10.62 20.33 24.82
C ARG A 326 10.15 20.17 26.27
N VAL A 327 9.29 19.20 26.55
CA VAL A 327 8.83 18.90 27.92
C VAL A 327 9.97 18.31 28.75
N VAL A 328 10.71 17.33 28.20
CA VAL A 328 11.89 16.72 28.85
C VAL A 328 12.94 17.77 29.21
N ASP A 329 13.22 18.70 28.29
CA ASP A 329 14.15 19.81 28.51
C ASP A 329 13.66 20.77 29.61
N ALA A 330 12.35 21.10 29.61
CA ALA A 330 11.75 22.01 30.58
C ALA A 330 11.78 21.47 32.02
N VAL A 331 11.74 20.15 32.21
CA VAL A 331 11.86 19.51 33.54
C VAL A 331 13.32 19.23 33.94
N GLY A 332 14.30 19.60 33.10
CA GLY A 332 15.72 19.48 33.41
C GLY A 332 16.29 18.05 33.29
N SER A 333 15.64 17.18 32.53
CA SER A 333 16.14 15.82 32.27
C SER A 333 17.04 15.78 31.04
N ASN A 334 18.07 14.93 31.06
CA ASN A 334 18.98 14.71 29.93
C ASN A 334 18.50 13.61 28.96
N ALA A 335 17.34 13.01 29.24
CA ALA A 335 16.78 11.96 28.39
C ALA A 335 16.52 12.48 26.97
N LYS A 336 16.52 11.56 26.00
CA LYS A 336 16.17 11.87 24.61
C LYS A 336 14.81 11.29 24.31
N MET A 337 13.89 12.14 23.88
CA MET A 337 12.54 11.70 23.53
C MET A 337 12.54 10.65 22.41
N ARG A 338 13.54 10.68 21.53
CA ARG A 338 13.74 9.65 20.51
C ARG A 338 13.92 8.25 21.11
N ASP A 339 14.70 8.14 22.18
CA ASP A 339 15.00 6.86 22.83
C ASP A 339 13.81 6.44 23.70
N LEU A 340 13.29 7.39 24.49
CA LEU A 340 12.08 7.20 25.31
C LEU A 340 10.87 6.74 24.47
N TRP A 341 10.72 7.20 23.23
CA TRP A 341 9.63 6.79 22.34
C TRP A 341 9.58 5.27 22.17
N GLY A 342 10.72 4.65 21.85
CA GLY A 342 10.82 3.20 21.75
C GLY A 342 10.68 2.50 23.10
N GLU A 343 11.28 3.05 24.16
CA GLU A 343 11.17 2.50 25.53
C GLU A 343 9.72 2.50 26.04
N MET A 344 8.90 3.45 25.61
CA MET A 344 7.48 3.55 25.94
C MET A 344 6.60 2.61 25.11
N GLY A 345 7.16 1.86 24.15
CA GLY A 345 6.43 0.91 23.31
C GLY A 345 5.90 1.47 21.99
N TYR A 346 6.16 2.75 21.67
CA TYR A 346 5.71 3.29 20.40
C TYR A 346 6.54 2.75 19.23
N THR A 347 5.85 2.20 18.24
CA THR A 347 6.45 1.60 17.05
C THR A 347 6.34 2.48 15.80
N THR A 348 5.50 3.52 15.84
CA THR A 348 5.34 4.44 14.70
C THR A 348 6.62 5.24 14.45
N GLY A 349 7.13 5.13 13.23
CA GLY A 349 8.28 5.89 12.74
C GLY A 349 7.87 7.24 12.12
N ASN A 350 8.73 7.76 11.25
CA ASN A 350 8.30 8.75 10.26
C ASN A 350 7.79 8.00 9.02
N GLY A 351 6.67 8.43 8.45
CA GLY A 351 5.90 7.74 7.42
C GLY A 351 6.52 7.79 6.03
N ARG A 352 7.85 7.76 5.96
CA ARG A 352 8.59 7.62 4.70
C ARG A 352 8.61 6.17 4.21
N ASP A 353 8.32 5.22 5.10
CA ASP A 353 8.39 3.79 4.87
C ASP A 353 7.01 3.15 5.16
N MET A 354 6.02 3.44 4.31
CA MET A 354 4.64 2.96 4.49
C MET A 354 4.36 1.73 3.63
N THR A 355 4.06 0.59 4.25
CA THR A 355 3.51 -0.57 3.55
C THR A 355 1.98 -0.52 3.58
N SER A 356 1.37 -1.15 2.59
CA SER A 356 -0.08 -1.18 2.42
C SER A 356 -0.49 -2.37 1.58
N VAL A 357 -1.73 -2.82 1.73
CA VAL A 357 -2.27 -3.94 0.95
C VAL A 357 -3.55 -3.49 0.26
N MET A 358 -3.52 -3.46 -1.08
CA MET A 358 -4.69 -3.23 -1.91
C MET A 358 -5.40 -4.55 -2.17
N TYR A 359 -6.63 -4.69 -1.68
CA TYR A 359 -7.47 -5.86 -1.91
C TYR A 359 -8.36 -5.66 -3.13
N ARG A 360 -8.48 -6.71 -3.93
CA ARG A 360 -9.28 -6.76 -5.16
C ARG A 360 -10.55 -7.57 -4.95
N MET A 361 -11.62 -7.24 -5.67
CA MET A 361 -12.85 -8.04 -5.68
C MET A 361 -12.56 -9.44 -6.24
N HIS A 362 -11.62 -9.54 -7.19
CA HIS A 362 -11.16 -10.79 -7.77
C HIS A 362 -9.62 -10.84 -7.82
N GLY A 363 -9.07 -12.00 -7.50
CA GLY A 363 -7.64 -12.26 -7.53
C GLY A 363 -6.88 -11.89 -6.24
N PRO A 364 -5.60 -12.29 -6.13
CA PRO A 364 -4.76 -12.04 -4.96
C PRO A 364 -4.55 -10.54 -4.62
N PRO A 365 -4.08 -10.16 -3.42
CA PRO A 365 -3.83 -8.77 -3.10
C PRO A 365 -2.62 -8.18 -3.85
N ILE A 366 -2.54 -6.84 -3.85
CA ILE A 366 -1.36 -6.09 -4.30
C ILE A 366 -0.75 -5.40 -3.08
N HIS A 367 0.46 -5.81 -2.71
CA HIS A 367 1.27 -5.16 -1.68
C HIS A 367 1.86 -3.88 -2.27
N GLU A 368 1.73 -2.77 -1.57
CA GLU A 368 2.21 -1.48 -2.03
C GLU A 368 3.06 -0.82 -0.95
N GLN A 369 4.17 -0.22 -1.37
CA GLN A 369 4.95 0.66 -0.50
C GLN A 369 5.30 1.97 -1.18
N THR A 370 5.23 3.04 -0.41
CA THR A 370 5.64 4.37 -0.88
C THR A 370 7.11 4.61 -0.57
N LEU A 371 7.90 4.99 -1.58
CA LEU A 371 9.30 5.40 -1.47
C LEU A 371 9.43 6.89 -1.81
N GLY A 372 9.17 7.74 -0.82
CA GLY A 372 9.06 9.19 -1.02
C GLY A 372 10.37 9.91 -1.41
N SER A 373 11.52 9.26 -1.25
CA SER A 373 12.83 9.83 -1.59
C SER A 373 13.57 9.04 -2.67
N ALA A 374 12.88 8.24 -3.49
CA ALA A 374 13.50 7.37 -4.49
C ALA A 374 14.51 8.11 -5.40
N ASP A 375 14.14 9.26 -5.95
CA ASP A 375 15.02 10.06 -6.82
C ASP A 375 16.27 10.53 -6.08
N ALA A 376 16.08 11.10 -4.88
CA ALA A 376 17.18 11.61 -4.07
C ALA A 376 18.12 10.50 -3.58
N MET A 377 17.66 9.24 -3.52
CA MET A 377 18.48 8.08 -3.18
C MET A 377 19.27 7.60 -4.40
N LEU A 378 18.64 7.59 -5.58
CA LEU A 378 19.32 7.29 -6.84
C LEU A 378 20.47 8.29 -7.10
N LEU A 379 20.22 9.59 -6.97
CA LEU A 379 21.22 10.61 -7.21
C LEU A 379 22.45 10.45 -6.30
N ARG A 380 22.24 10.16 -5.01
CA ARG A 380 23.36 9.94 -4.09
C ARG A 380 24.19 8.71 -4.42
N LEU A 381 23.53 7.63 -4.87
CA LEU A 381 24.21 6.44 -5.36
C LEU A 381 25.10 6.79 -6.56
N LEU A 382 24.59 7.58 -7.50
CA LEU A 382 25.33 8.01 -8.69
C LEU A 382 26.48 8.97 -8.37
N ASP A 383 26.28 9.86 -7.40
CA ASP A 383 27.30 10.80 -6.91
C ASP A 383 28.44 10.10 -6.13
N GLY A 384 28.22 8.85 -5.70
CA GLY A 384 29.18 8.07 -4.91
C GLY A 384 29.26 8.49 -3.44
N ASP A 385 28.32 9.31 -2.95
CA ASP A 385 28.23 9.73 -1.55
C ASP A 385 26.79 9.62 -1.03
N GLU A 386 26.42 8.41 -0.62
CA GLU A 386 25.13 8.12 0.04
C GLU A 386 24.95 8.84 1.38
N SER A 387 26.04 9.25 2.02
CA SER A 387 26.04 9.92 3.32
C SER A 387 25.76 11.41 3.22
N MET A 388 25.85 12.02 2.03
CA MET A 388 25.76 13.48 1.83
C MET A 388 26.70 14.22 2.79
N GLY A 389 28.00 13.95 2.71
CA GLY A 389 29.01 14.52 3.60
C GLY A 389 28.80 14.16 5.08
N GLY A 390 28.27 12.96 5.36
CA GLY A 390 27.97 12.48 6.72
C GLY A 390 26.70 13.05 7.35
N THR A 391 25.92 13.87 6.63
CA THR A 391 24.65 14.43 7.15
C THR A 391 23.50 13.43 7.14
N LYS A 392 23.64 12.35 6.37
CA LYS A 392 22.68 11.24 6.25
C LYS A 392 23.40 9.91 6.45
N ARG A 393 22.64 8.89 6.82
CA ARG A 393 23.12 7.51 6.75
C ARG A 393 22.86 6.95 5.35
N PRO A 394 23.71 6.02 4.87
CA PRO A 394 23.40 5.23 3.69
C PRO A 394 22.01 4.60 3.77
N TYR A 395 21.43 4.37 2.60
CA TYR A 395 20.09 3.81 2.51
C TYR A 395 20.05 2.39 3.05
N ASP A 396 18.91 2.05 3.63
CA ASP A 396 18.64 0.76 4.21
C ASP A 396 17.62 0.02 3.34
N PRO A 397 18.05 -0.91 2.48
CA PRO A 397 17.17 -1.60 1.54
C PRO A 397 16.25 -2.62 2.21
N ARG A 398 16.32 -2.82 3.54
CA ARG A 398 15.42 -3.72 4.29
C ARG A 398 13.94 -3.45 4.01
N ILE A 399 13.59 -2.22 3.70
CA ILE A 399 12.25 -1.85 3.26
C ILE A 399 11.75 -2.67 2.06
N HIS A 400 12.62 -2.91 1.06
CA HIS A 400 12.31 -3.80 -0.06
C HIS A 400 12.03 -5.22 0.42
N PHE A 401 12.86 -5.73 1.32
CA PHE A 401 12.73 -7.09 1.84
C PHE A 401 11.51 -7.30 2.71
N VAL A 402 11.13 -6.33 3.55
CA VAL A 402 9.94 -6.43 4.41
C VAL A 402 8.68 -6.56 3.56
N LEU A 403 8.52 -5.70 2.55
CA LEU A 403 7.36 -5.79 1.65
C LEU A 403 7.34 -7.09 0.85
N ILE A 404 8.51 -7.49 0.34
CA ILE A 404 8.66 -8.74 -0.42
C ILE A 404 8.32 -9.95 0.45
N ARG A 405 8.88 -10.03 1.65
CA ARG A 405 8.60 -11.07 2.63
C ARG A 405 7.10 -11.23 2.85
N ASP A 406 6.41 -10.13 3.14
CA ASP A 406 4.98 -10.15 3.47
C ASP A 406 4.16 -10.61 2.25
N ALA A 407 4.52 -10.17 1.04
CA ALA A 407 3.88 -10.63 -0.20
C ALA A 407 4.08 -12.14 -0.46
N TYR A 408 5.28 -12.67 -0.20
CA TYR A 408 5.54 -14.11 -0.36
C TYR A 408 4.83 -14.95 0.69
N ARG A 409 4.68 -14.46 1.92
CA ARG A 409 3.86 -15.10 2.96
C ARG A 409 2.40 -15.17 2.55
N ASP A 410 1.84 -14.06 2.08
CA ASP A 410 0.45 -14.01 1.62
C ASP A 410 0.22 -14.89 0.39
N ALA A 411 1.21 -15.00 -0.51
CA ALA A 411 1.16 -15.91 -1.66
C ALA A 411 1.30 -17.40 -1.27
N ASN A 412 1.85 -17.70 -0.09
CA ASN A 412 2.22 -19.06 0.34
C ASN A 412 1.85 -19.34 1.81
N PRO A 413 0.57 -19.15 2.21
CA PRO A 413 0.18 -19.06 3.62
C PRO A 413 0.53 -20.32 4.45
N ASP A 414 0.53 -21.49 3.82
CA ASP A 414 0.78 -22.78 4.48
C ASP A 414 2.25 -23.24 4.38
N ASN A 415 3.14 -22.47 3.76
CA ASN A 415 4.54 -22.86 3.55
C ASN A 415 5.43 -22.45 4.73
N ALA A 416 5.35 -23.22 5.82
CA ALA A 416 6.13 -22.97 7.03
C ALA A 416 7.66 -22.94 6.81
N THR A 417 8.18 -23.73 5.86
CA THR A 417 9.61 -23.75 5.53
C THR A 417 10.05 -22.43 4.90
N LEU A 418 9.27 -21.92 3.93
CA LEU A 418 9.51 -20.60 3.34
C LEU A 418 9.42 -19.51 4.41
N HIS A 419 8.44 -19.57 5.30
CA HIS A 419 8.26 -18.57 6.35
C HIS A 419 9.46 -18.50 7.30
N ALA A 420 10.00 -19.66 7.69
CA ALA A 420 11.19 -19.74 8.53
C ALA A 420 12.46 -19.25 7.79
N TRP A 421 12.62 -19.60 6.51
CA TRP A 421 13.74 -19.10 5.70
C TRP A 421 13.69 -17.58 5.51
N LEU A 422 12.49 -17.03 5.33
CA LEU A 422 12.27 -15.59 5.24
C LEU A 422 12.63 -14.86 6.54
N ASP A 423 12.31 -15.43 7.71
CA ASP A 423 12.71 -14.88 9.01
C ASP A 423 14.23 -14.94 9.24
N ASP A 424 14.86 -16.07 8.91
CA ASP A 424 16.33 -16.21 8.96
C ASP A 424 17.02 -15.21 8.03
N THR A 425 16.47 -15.01 6.83
CA THR A 425 16.96 -14.02 5.88
C THR A 425 16.89 -12.61 6.47
N LEU A 426 15.75 -12.23 7.09
CA LEU A 426 15.64 -10.92 7.74
C LEU A 426 16.63 -10.74 8.89
N ALA A 427 16.90 -11.79 9.67
CA ALA A 427 17.92 -11.72 10.73
C ALA A 427 19.32 -11.43 10.17
N LYS A 428 19.68 -12.01 9.02
CA LYS A 428 20.93 -11.72 8.30
C LYS A 428 20.98 -10.30 7.76
N PHE A 429 19.84 -9.78 7.27
CA PHE A 429 19.72 -8.36 6.94
C PHE A 429 20.03 -7.47 8.14
N ASP A 430 19.44 -7.78 9.29
CA ASP A 430 19.65 -7.02 10.51
C ASP A 430 21.11 -7.06 10.97
N GLU A 431 21.81 -8.18 10.79
CA GLU A 431 23.23 -8.30 11.06
C GLU A 431 24.06 -7.36 10.16
N VAL A 432 23.88 -7.43 8.84
CA VAL A 432 24.64 -6.62 7.86
C VAL A 432 24.40 -5.12 8.05
N TYR A 433 23.18 -4.72 8.42
CA TYR A 433 22.83 -3.31 8.62
C TYR A 433 22.89 -2.86 10.10
N SER A 434 23.41 -3.71 10.99
CA SER A 434 23.67 -3.34 12.39
C SER A 434 24.90 -2.42 12.48
N GLY A 435 24.82 -1.37 13.29
CA GLY A 435 25.93 -0.44 13.49
C GLY A 435 26.16 0.53 12.34
N GLU A 436 27.36 0.53 11.77
CA GLU A 436 27.75 1.38 10.64
C GLU A 436 27.19 0.80 9.34
N ARG A 437 26.24 1.52 8.72
CA ARG A 437 25.54 1.02 7.53
C ARG A 437 26.46 1.05 6.32
N PRO A 438 26.59 -0.06 5.57
CA PRO A 438 27.31 -0.04 4.30
C PRO A 438 26.57 0.83 3.27
N GLY A 439 27.29 1.29 2.25
CA GLY A 439 26.68 1.83 1.04
C GLY A 439 25.82 0.76 0.33
N PHE A 440 24.93 1.17 -0.56
CA PHE A 440 23.97 0.27 -1.22
C PHE A 440 24.64 -0.90 -1.96
N LEU A 441 25.67 -0.62 -2.77
CA LEU A 441 26.35 -1.67 -3.54
C LEU A 441 27.20 -2.58 -2.65
N ASP A 442 27.85 -2.02 -1.63
CA ASP A 442 28.62 -2.80 -0.66
C ASP A 442 27.71 -3.69 0.18
N GLY A 443 26.57 -3.14 0.63
CA GLY A 443 25.53 -3.86 1.34
C GLY A 443 24.94 -4.98 0.49
N TYR A 444 24.62 -4.71 -0.78
CA TYR A 444 24.20 -5.72 -1.75
C TYR A 444 25.22 -6.86 -1.87
N ALA A 445 26.50 -6.55 -2.02
CA ALA A 445 27.57 -7.55 -2.11
C ALA A 445 27.70 -8.38 -0.81
N GLN A 446 27.60 -7.75 0.36
CA GLN A 446 27.63 -8.42 1.66
C GLN A 446 26.43 -9.36 1.83
N LEU A 447 25.22 -8.89 1.50
CA LEU A 447 24.00 -9.70 1.56
C LEU A 447 24.07 -10.94 0.67
N LYS A 448 24.63 -10.81 -0.55
CA LYS A 448 24.86 -11.95 -1.44
C LYS A 448 25.86 -12.98 -0.90
N GLN A 449 26.78 -12.56 -0.03
CA GLN A 449 27.71 -13.48 0.64
C GLN A 449 27.07 -14.14 1.86
N THR A 450 26.23 -13.41 2.59
CA THR A 450 25.63 -13.86 3.85
C THR A 450 24.37 -14.71 3.65
N ILE A 451 23.58 -14.42 2.62
CA ILE A 451 22.28 -15.07 2.36
C ILE A 451 22.45 -16.12 1.25
N THR A 452 22.11 -17.36 1.59
CA THR A 452 21.89 -18.43 0.60
C THR A 452 20.54 -18.20 -0.08
N PRO A 453 20.49 -18.04 -1.41
CA PRO A 453 19.23 -17.89 -2.14
C PRO A 453 18.32 -19.10 -1.96
N TRP A 454 17.02 -18.90 -2.12
CA TRP A 454 16.04 -19.98 -2.06
C TRP A 454 16.36 -21.08 -3.09
N GLY A 455 16.48 -22.33 -2.62
CA GLY A 455 16.87 -23.49 -3.44
C GLY A 455 18.37 -23.62 -3.72
N GLY A 456 19.21 -22.74 -3.16
CA GLY A 456 20.67 -22.73 -3.30
C GLY A 456 21.45 -23.46 -2.21
#